data_AF-A0A6A6RVF6-F1
#
_entry.id   AF-A0A6A6RVF6-F1
#
_cell.length_a   1.000
_cell.length_b   1.000
_cell.length_c   1.000
_cell.angle_alpha   90.00
_cell.angle_beta   90.00
_cell.angle_gamma   90.00
#
_symmetry.space_group_name_H-M   'P 1'
#
loop_
_entity.id
_entity.type
_entity.pdbx_description
1 polymer ?
#
loop_
_entity_poly.entity_id
_entity_poly.type
_entity_poly.pdbx_seq_one_letter_code
_entity_poly.pdbx_strand_id
1 'polypeptide(L)'
;MSTSRSVPDSQLDLTQEELVLLRQHQQIALSQQGSSSSRAASHASSQGRLLLDPTSLSALSAHFDRLMYSIQQRWHYLSDQTQTATQIQYDRAGNAMQNADAEIARFRAILREIDELQVEFDKVRRIGEIVKGFKARVERLERRI
;
A
#
# COMPACT_ATOMS: atom_id res chain seq x y z
N MET A 1 9.08 57.02 13.29
CA MET A 1 9.42 56.42 11.99
C MET A 1 9.71 54.95 12.22
N SER A 2 8.76 54.05 11.95
CA SER A 2 9.00 52.61 12.08
C SER A 2 9.83 52.14 10.88
N THR A 3 11.08 51.78 11.14
CA THR A 3 11.90 51.09 10.15
C THR A 3 11.29 49.70 9.95
N SER A 4 10.61 49.49 8.82
CA SER A 4 10.15 48.16 8.42
C SER A 4 11.36 47.23 8.37
N ARG A 5 11.51 46.34 9.38
CA ARG A 5 12.61 45.38 9.45
C ARG A 5 12.37 44.32 8.38
N SER A 6 12.99 44.49 7.23
CA SER A 6 13.00 43.50 6.17
C SER A 6 14.30 42.71 6.20
N VAL A 7 14.21 41.38 6.26
CA VAL A 7 15.37 40.48 6.26
C VAL A 7 15.54 39.89 4.86
N PRO A 8 16.78 39.84 4.33
CA PRO A 8 17.04 39.20 3.05
C PRO A 8 16.77 37.70 3.12
N ASP A 9 16.15 37.18 2.05
CA ASP A 9 15.72 35.79 1.89
C ASP A 9 16.86 34.76 2.11
N SER A 10 18.09 35.14 1.77
CA SER A 10 19.29 34.30 1.93
C SER A 10 19.76 34.11 3.38
N GLN A 11 19.24 34.88 4.34
CA GLN A 11 19.60 34.72 5.76
C GLN A 11 18.71 33.72 6.49
N LEU A 12 17.59 33.31 5.89
CA LEU A 12 16.63 32.41 6.53
C LEU A 12 16.90 30.93 6.20
N ASP A 13 17.94 30.65 5.40
CA ASP A 13 18.34 29.30 4.96
C ASP A 13 17.16 28.44 4.47
N LEU A 14 16.22 29.09 3.79
CA LEU A 14 15.00 28.47 3.24
C LEU A 14 15.28 27.99 1.82
N THR A 15 14.74 26.82 1.49
CA THR A 15 14.72 26.34 0.11
C THR A 15 13.81 27.22 -0.76
N GLN A 16 14.03 27.25 -2.08
CA GLN A 16 13.24 28.10 -2.99
C GLN A 16 11.73 27.82 -2.92
N GLU A 17 11.34 26.55 -2.71
CA GLU A 17 9.94 26.15 -2.59
C GLU A 17 9.29 26.69 -1.31
N GLU A 18 9.99 26.59 -0.18
CA GLU A 18 9.55 27.14 1.11
C GLU A 18 9.41 28.65 1.04
N LEU A 19 10.27 29.31 0.28
CA LEU A 19 10.26 30.76 0.10
C LEU A 19 9.04 31.23 -0.70
N VAL A 20 8.69 30.51 -1.76
CA VAL A 20 7.47 30.77 -2.54
C VAL A 20 6.23 30.54 -1.67
N LEU A 21 6.21 29.45 -0.90
CA LEU A 21 5.15 29.18 0.07
C LEU A 21 5.03 30.32 1.08
N LEU A 22 6.12 30.76 1.69
CA LEU A 22 6.12 31.79 2.72
C LEU A 22 5.65 33.15 2.17
N ARG A 23 6.04 33.50 0.93
CA ARG A 23 5.53 34.69 0.23
C ARG A 23 4.04 34.61 -0.07
N GLN A 24 3.56 33.46 -0.53
CA GLN A 24 2.13 33.22 -0.75
C GLN A 24 1.34 33.36 0.55
N HIS A 25 1.86 32.82 1.65
CA HIS A 25 1.24 32.91 2.97
C HIS A 25 1.25 34.35 3.53
N GLN A 26 2.32 35.12 3.33
CA GLN A 26 2.34 36.54 3.69
C GLN A 26 1.30 37.33 2.90
N GLN A 27 1.14 37.08 1.61
CA GLN A 27 0.10 37.74 0.81
C GLN A 27 -1.32 37.43 1.33
N ILE A 28 -1.58 36.19 1.78
CA ILE A 28 -2.87 35.79 2.33
C ILE A 28 -3.10 36.41 3.73
N ALA A 29 -2.09 36.48 4.58
CA ALA A 29 -2.19 37.10 5.90
C ALA A 29 -2.42 38.62 5.80
N LEU A 30 -1.71 39.29 4.89
CA LEU A 30 -1.86 40.73 4.68
C LEU A 30 -3.16 41.11 3.95
N SER A 31 -3.72 40.22 3.13
CA SER A 31 -4.99 40.47 2.44
C SER A 31 -6.19 40.45 3.39
N GLN A 32 -6.11 39.73 4.52
CA GLN A 32 -7.15 39.75 5.56
C GLN A 32 -7.13 41.01 6.44
N GLN A 33 -6.03 41.79 6.49
CA GLN A 33 -5.84 42.83 7.51
C GLN A 33 -5.84 44.30 7.01
N GLY A 34 -6.10 44.54 5.72
CA GLY A 34 -6.46 45.89 5.22
C GLY A 34 -5.29 46.84 4.89
N SER A 35 -5.01 46.94 3.59
CA SER A 35 -4.60 48.10 2.76
C SER A 35 -3.44 49.07 3.11
N SER A 36 -2.77 49.04 4.26
CA SER A 36 -1.61 49.94 4.48
C SER A 36 -0.24 49.26 4.30
N SER A 37 -0.13 47.98 4.68
CA SER A 37 1.12 47.21 4.60
C SER A 37 1.38 46.55 3.23
N SER A 38 0.37 46.47 2.36
CA SER A 38 0.46 45.79 1.06
C SER A 38 1.50 46.41 0.12
N ARG A 39 1.71 47.73 0.17
CA ARG A 39 2.72 48.41 -0.68
C ARG A 39 4.14 48.15 -0.18
N ALA A 40 4.34 48.18 1.13
CA ALA A 40 5.64 47.85 1.73
C ALA A 40 6.00 46.37 1.53
N ALA A 41 5.02 45.47 1.63
CA ALA A 41 5.21 44.05 1.40
C ALA A 41 5.48 43.70 -0.06
N SER A 42 4.78 44.33 -1.00
CA SER A 42 5.06 44.16 -2.42
C SER A 42 6.43 44.70 -2.81
N HIS A 43 6.88 45.81 -2.22
CA HIS A 43 8.25 46.33 -2.43
C HIS A 43 9.33 45.43 -1.81
N ALA A 44 9.10 44.93 -0.59
CA ALA A 44 10.05 44.01 0.04
C ALA A 44 10.11 42.67 -0.73
N SER A 45 8.95 42.12 -1.11
CA SER A 45 8.86 40.88 -1.88
C SER A 45 9.49 41.00 -3.27
N SER A 46 9.34 42.14 -3.95
CA SER A 46 9.97 42.35 -5.26
C SER A 46 11.49 42.51 -5.18
N GLN A 47 12.01 42.87 -4.00
CA GLN A 47 13.44 42.99 -3.71
C GLN A 47 14.04 41.73 -3.04
N GLY A 48 13.28 40.63 -2.94
CA GLY A 48 13.74 39.40 -2.28
C GLY A 48 14.00 39.59 -0.79
N ARG A 49 13.15 40.39 -0.13
CA ARG A 49 13.22 40.66 1.29
C ARG A 49 11.87 40.37 1.94
N LEU A 50 11.92 39.71 3.08
CA LEU A 50 10.73 39.38 3.86
C LEU A 50 10.48 40.45 4.91
N LEU A 51 9.26 40.98 4.97
CA LEU A 51 8.84 41.89 6.04
C LEU A 51 8.58 41.11 7.33
N LEU A 52 9.40 41.39 8.35
CA LEU A 52 9.20 40.92 9.71
C LEU A 52 8.47 42.00 10.50
N ASP A 53 7.15 42.07 10.32
CA ASP A 53 6.28 42.86 11.18
C ASP A 53 5.72 41.94 12.29
N PRO A 54 5.57 42.38 13.55
CA PRO A 54 4.95 41.59 14.62
C PRO A 54 3.62 40.92 14.22
N THR A 55 2.83 41.55 13.34
CA THR A 55 1.60 40.94 12.81
C THR A 55 1.87 39.74 11.91
N SER A 56 2.85 39.81 11.00
CA SER A 56 3.20 38.71 10.09
C SER A 56 3.81 37.52 10.85
N LEU A 57 4.58 37.78 11.92
CA LEU A 57 5.08 36.72 12.81
C LEU A 57 3.96 36.03 13.59
N SER A 58 2.96 36.78 14.09
CA SER A 58 1.80 36.19 14.77
C SER A 58 0.90 35.36 13.84
N ALA A 59 0.74 35.79 12.58
CA ALA A 59 0.01 35.03 11.58
C ALA A 59 0.73 33.73 11.21
N LEU A 60 2.06 33.78 11.11
CA LEU A 60 2.90 32.62 10.85
C LEU A 60 2.85 31.61 12.01
N SER A 61 2.88 32.05 13.27
CA SER A 61 2.77 31.15 14.42
C SER A 61 1.42 30.44 14.45
N ALA A 62 0.32 31.18 14.25
CA ALA A 62 -1.03 30.60 14.20
C ALA A 62 -1.19 29.60 13.04
N HIS A 63 -0.50 29.82 11.92
CA HIS A 63 -0.47 28.88 10.81
C HIS A 63 0.31 27.61 11.17
N PHE A 64 1.50 27.73 11.77
CA PHE A 64 2.26 26.56 12.24
C PHE A 64 1.48 25.73 13.26
N ASP A 65 0.75 26.36 14.17
CA ASP A 65 -0.11 25.66 15.13
C ASP A 65 -1.21 24.84 14.43
N ARG A 66 -1.88 25.42 13.43
CA ARG A 66 -2.87 24.70 12.62
C ARG A 66 -2.25 23.56 11.81
N LEU A 67 -1.05 23.78 11.25
CA LEU A 67 -0.35 22.76 10.48
C LEU A 67 0.04 21.60 11.39
N MET A 68 0.57 21.87 12.59
CA MET A 68 0.88 20.83 13.56
C MET A 68 -0.36 20.06 13.98
N TYR A 69 -1.47 20.75 14.25
CA TYR A 69 -2.73 20.08 14.56
C TYR A 69 -3.20 19.18 13.40
N SER A 70 -3.09 19.64 12.16
CA SER A 70 -3.46 18.84 10.98
C SER A 70 -2.56 17.62 10.77
N ILE A 71 -1.25 17.74 11.06
CA ILE A 71 -0.30 16.62 11.00
C ILE A 71 -0.63 15.60 12.08
N GLN A 72 -0.89 16.04 13.31
CA GLN A 72 -1.29 15.14 14.40
C GLN A 72 -2.55 14.36 14.05
N GLN A 73 -3.59 15.04 13.54
CA GLN A 73 -4.82 14.38 13.09
C GLN A 73 -4.57 13.35 11.99
N ARG A 74 -3.76 13.69 10.98
CA ARG A 74 -3.39 12.78 9.89
C ARG A 74 -2.58 11.58 10.38
N TRP A 75 -1.69 11.80 11.35
CA TRP A 75 -0.88 10.75 11.95
C TRP A 75 -1.76 9.74 12.70
N HIS A 76 -2.70 10.21 13.52
CA HIS A 76 -3.66 9.34 14.19
C HIS A 76 -4.50 8.54 13.19
N TYR A 77 -5.05 9.21 12.18
CA TYR A 77 -5.83 8.54 11.13
C TYR A 77 -5.01 7.48 10.39
N LEU A 78 -3.78 7.79 10.00
CA LEU A 78 -2.90 6.85 9.31
C LEU A 78 -2.54 5.66 10.21
N SER A 79 -2.32 5.87 11.51
CA SER A 79 -2.06 4.82 12.49
C SER A 79 -3.23 3.85 12.59
N ASP A 80 -4.46 4.37 12.75
CA ASP A 80 -5.68 3.56 12.85
C ASP A 80 -5.96 2.79 11.56
N GLN A 81 -5.77 3.44 10.40
CA GLN A 81 -5.89 2.79 9.11
C GLN A 81 -4.85 1.68 8.93
N THR A 82 -3.60 1.91 9.34
CA THR A 82 -2.54 0.91 9.23
C THR A 82 -2.84 -0.29 10.10
N GLN A 83 -3.26 -0.08 11.34
CA GLN A 83 -3.66 -1.17 12.24
C GLN A 83 -4.81 -1.99 11.65
N THR A 84 -5.83 -1.33 11.11
CA THR A 84 -6.97 -1.99 10.47
C THR A 84 -6.53 -2.79 9.23
N ALA A 85 -5.68 -2.21 8.39
CA ALA A 85 -5.17 -2.86 7.19
C ALA A 85 -4.31 -4.09 7.54
N THR A 86 -3.46 -3.99 8.56
CA THR A 86 -2.66 -5.12 9.05
C THR A 86 -3.55 -6.25 9.56
N GLN A 87 -4.61 -5.94 10.30
CA GLN A 87 -5.55 -6.95 10.80
C GLN A 87 -6.26 -7.68 9.65
N ILE A 88 -6.83 -6.92 8.69
CA ILE A 88 -7.50 -7.50 7.53
C ILE A 88 -6.55 -8.36 6.70
N GLN A 89 -5.31 -7.89 6.52
CA GLN A 89 -4.29 -8.63 5.78
C GLN A 89 -3.91 -9.94 6.49
N TYR A 90 -3.80 -9.92 7.82
CA TYR A 90 -3.55 -11.10 8.63
C TYR A 90 -4.69 -12.12 8.50
N ASP A 91 -5.94 -11.67 8.63
CA ASP A 91 -7.13 -12.53 8.52
C ASP A 91 -7.26 -13.13 7.11
N ARG A 92 -7.02 -12.31 6.08
CA ARG A 92 -7.03 -12.77 4.68
C ARG A 92 -5.95 -13.81 4.41
N ALA A 93 -4.73 -13.58 4.90
CA ALA A 93 -3.63 -14.53 4.76
C ALA A 93 -3.95 -15.84 5.49
N GLY A 94 -4.49 -15.77 6.72
CA GLY A 94 -4.93 -16.95 7.48
C GLY A 94 -5.97 -17.78 6.74
N ASN A 95 -7.02 -17.15 6.22
CA ASN A 95 -8.05 -17.84 5.44
C ASN A 95 -7.50 -18.47 4.15
N ALA A 96 -6.61 -17.77 3.44
CA ALA A 96 -5.97 -18.30 2.25
C ALA A 96 -5.09 -19.53 2.54
N MET A 97 -4.36 -19.52 3.66
CA MET A 97 -3.54 -20.66 4.10
C MET A 97 -4.42 -21.86 4.46
N GLN A 98 -5.49 -21.67 5.23
CA GLN A 98 -6.42 -22.74 5.58
C GLN A 98 -7.06 -23.39 4.35
N ASN A 99 -7.47 -22.57 3.38
CA ASN A 99 -8.02 -23.07 2.11
C ASN A 99 -6.96 -23.84 1.31
N ALA A 100 -5.72 -23.36 1.28
CA ALA A 100 -4.63 -24.06 0.61
C ALA A 100 -4.34 -25.42 1.28
N ASP A 101 -4.34 -25.49 2.61
CA ASP A 101 -4.14 -26.74 3.35
C ASP A 101 -5.26 -27.76 3.06
N ALA A 102 -6.51 -27.30 2.99
CA ALA A 102 -7.64 -28.15 2.62
C ALA A 102 -7.51 -28.70 1.19
N GLU A 103 -7.08 -27.88 0.23
CA GLU A 103 -6.88 -28.33 -1.15
C GLU A 103 -5.67 -29.27 -1.26
N ILE A 104 -4.59 -29.02 -0.52
CA ILE A 104 -3.43 -29.95 -0.44
C ILE A 104 -3.87 -31.31 0.10
N ALA A 105 -4.68 -31.34 1.16
CA ALA A 105 -5.20 -32.58 1.71
C ALA A 105 -6.05 -33.34 0.69
N ARG A 106 -6.92 -32.63 -0.05
CA ARG A 106 -7.73 -33.19 -1.13
C ARG A 106 -6.86 -33.75 -2.26
N PHE A 107 -5.85 -33.03 -2.71
CA PHE A 107 -4.93 -33.52 -3.74
C PHE A 107 -4.19 -34.78 -3.29
N ARG A 108 -3.74 -34.83 -2.03
CA ARG A 108 -3.08 -36.03 -1.48
C ARG A 108 -4.03 -37.23 -1.44
N ALA A 109 -5.31 -37.02 -1.13
CA ALA A 109 -6.32 -38.08 -1.18
C ALA A 109 -6.51 -38.60 -2.61
N ILE A 110 -6.65 -37.69 -3.58
CA ILE A 110 -6.79 -38.05 -5.01
C ILE A 110 -5.56 -38.83 -5.51
N LEU A 111 -4.35 -38.41 -5.15
CA LEU A 111 -3.13 -39.14 -5.54
C LEU A 111 -3.13 -40.57 -5.00
N ARG A 112 -3.58 -40.76 -3.75
CA ARG A 112 -3.72 -42.10 -3.17
C ARG A 112 -4.76 -42.95 -3.89
N GLU A 113 -5.90 -42.37 -4.25
CA GLU A 113 -6.93 -43.06 -5.04
C GLU A 113 -6.40 -43.47 -6.42
N ILE A 114 -5.58 -42.62 -7.06
CA ILE A 114 -4.93 -42.94 -8.34
C ILE A 114 -3.97 -44.13 -8.18
N ASP A 115 -3.14 -44.14 -7.13
CA ASP A 115 -2.22 -45.25 -6.87
C ASP A 115 -2.99 -46.57 -6.61
N GLU A 116 -4.12 -46.50 -5.89
CA GLU A 116 -4.99 -47.66 -5.68
C GLU A 116 -5.60 -48.17 -6.99
N LEU A 117 -6.09 -47.25 -7.84
CA LEU A 117 -6.60 -47.60 -9.17
C LEU A 117 -5.53 -48.25 -10.05
N GLN A 118 -4.27 -47.82 -9.98
CA GLN A 118 -3.18 -48.47 -10.72
C GLN A 118 -3.01 -49.94 -10.31
N VAL A 119 -3.06 -50.23 -9.00
CA VAL A 119 -3.01 -51.61 -8.50
C VAL A 119 -4.20 -52.43 -9.00
N GLU A 120 -5.41 -51.84 -9.03
CA GLU A 120 -6.58 -52.52 -9.58
C GLU A 120 -6.46 -52.79 -11.09
N PHE A 121 -5.91 -51.86 -11.87
CA PHE A 121 -5.65 -52.07 -13.29
C PHE A 121 -4.62 -53.18 -13.55
N ASP A 122 -3.60 -53.30 -12.71
CA ASP A 122 -2.63 -54.40 -12.79
C ASP A 122 -3.28 -55.76 -12.52
N LYS A 123 -4.20 -55.83 -11.56
CA LYS A 123 -5.01 -57.04 -11.32
C LYS A 123 -5.84 -57.40 -12.55
N VAL A 124 -6.53 -56.43 -13.15
CA VAL A 124 -7.32 -56.63 -14.38
C VAL A 124 -6.44 -57.11 -15.53
N ARG A 125 -5.25 -56.53 -15.70
CA ARG A 125 -4.28 -56.98 -16.72
C ARG A 125 -3.89 -58.44 -16.52
N ARG A 126 -3.59 -58.84 -15.29
CA ARG A 126 -3.26 -60.24 -14.94
C ARG A 126 -4.41 -61.19 -15.25
N ILE A 127 -5.65 -60.80 -14.95
CA ILE A 127 -6.84 -61.58 -15.33
C ILE A 127 -6.93 -61.73 -16.85
N GLY A 128 -6.68 -60.65 -17.61
CA GLY A 128 -6.64 -60.70 -19.07
C GLY A 128 -5.64 -61.72 -19.61
N GLU A 129 -4.43 -61.81 -19.04
CA GLU A 129 -3.43 -62.80 -19.41
C GLU A 129 -3.85 -64.25 -19.08
N ILE A 130 -4.51 -64.46 -17.94
CA ILE A 130 -5.07 -65.77 -17.56
C ILE A 130 -6.14 -66.21 -18.57
N VAL A 131 -7.06 -65.31 -18.94
CA VAL A 131 -8.12 -65.60 -19.93
C VAL A 131 -7.54 -65.94 -21.30
N LYS A 132 -6.51 -65.19 -21.75
CA LYS A 132 -5.78 -65.54 -22.98
C LYS A 132 -5.17 -66.94 -22.91
N GLY A 133 -4.57 -67.29 -21.77
CA GLY A 133 -4.01 -68.62 -21.53
C GLY A 133 -5.08 -69.73 -21.59
N PHE A 134 -6.27 -69.51 -21.01
CA PHE A 134 -7.38 -70.43 -21.11
C PHE A 134 -7.88 -70.59 -22.56
N LYS A 135 -8.05 -69.49 -23.30
CA LYS A 135 -8.45 -69.54 -24.71
C LYS A 135 -7.49 -70.38 -25.56
N ALA A 136 -6.18 -70.17 -25.39
CA ALA A 136 -5.15 -70.94 -26.10
C ALA A 136 -5.11 -72.44 -25.72
N ARG A 137 -5.55 -72.81 -24.51
CA ARG A 137 -5.71 -74.22 -24.10
C ARG A 137 -6.92 -74.85 -24.75
N VAL A 138 -8.05 -74.13 -24.82
CA VAL A 138 -9.27 -74.59 -25.48
C VAL A 138 -9.04 -74.80 -26.98
N GLU A 139 -8.42 -73.84 -27.68
CA GLU A 139 -8.08 -73.97 -29.11
C GLU A 139 -7.18 -75.19 -29.39
N ARG A 140 -6.22 -75.49 -28.50
CA ARG A 140 -5.38 -76.69 -28.65
C ARG A 140 -6.13 -77.99 -28.42
N LEU A 141 -7.13 -77.99 -27.54
CA LEU A 141 -7.97 -79.16 -27.29
C LEU A 141 -8.91 -79.42 -28.47
N GLU A 142 -9.52 -78.36 -29.01
CA GLU A 142 -10.38 -78.43 -30.20
C GLU A 142 -9.65 -78.99 -31.42
N ARG A 143 -8.38 -78.60 -31.63
CA ARG A 143 -7.56 -79.15 -32.73
C ARG A 143 -7.17 -80.63 -32.57
N ARG A 144 -7.40 -81.24 -31.41
CA ARG A 144 -7.03 -82.63 -31.11
C ARG A 144 -8.23 -83.59 -31.16
N ILE A 145 -9.45 -83.07 -31.29
CA ILE A 145 -10.71 -83.81 -31.44
C ILE A 145 -11.06 -83.83 -32.93
#